data_AF-A0A9D3UVI0-F1
#
_entry.id   AF-A0A9D3UVI0-F1
#
_cell.length_a   1.000
_cell.length_b   1.000
_cell.length_c   1.000
_cell.angle_alpha   90.00
_cell.angle_beta   90.00
_cell.angle_gamma   90.00
#
_symmetry.space_group_name_H-M   'P 1'
#
loop_
_entity.id
_entity.type
_entity.pdbx_description
1 polymer ?
#
loop_
_entity_poly.entity_id
_entity_poly.type
_entity_poly.pdbx_seq_one_letter_code
_entity_poly.pdbx_strand_id
1 'polypeptide(L)' 'MYCVHTYIELELTLALAAIPARAMFGLEIEPQFNEPYLTTSLQDFWGRRWNLMVTSILRPTVYYPIRRISTR' A
#
# COMPACT_ATOMS: atom_id res chain seq x y z
N MET A 1 -12.60 -2.00 -18.07
CA MET A 1 -11.48 -1.25 -18.67
C MET A 1 -10.94 -0.19 -17.72
N TYR A 2 -11.73 0.77 -17.21
CA TYR A 2 -11.23 1.83 -16.31
C TYR A 2 -10.43 1.34 -15.09
N CYS A 3 -10.94 0.36 -14.33
CA CYS A 3 -10.24 -0.13 -13.13
C CYS A 3 -8.85 -0.71 -13.42
N VAL A 4 -8.68 -1.37 -14.58
CA VAL A 4 -7.40 -1.94 -15.00
C VAL A 4 -6.44 -0.83 -15.43
N HIS A 5 -6.92 0.18 -16.16
CA HIS A 5 -6.11 1.34 -16.52
C HIS A 5 -5.65 2.11 -15.28
N THR A 6 -6.54 2.41 -14.34
CA THR A 6 -6.19 3.10 -13.09
C THR A 6 -5.21 2.28 -12.26
N TYR A 7 -5.35 0.95 -12.21
CA TYR A 7 -4.39 0.08 -11.52
C TYR A 7 -2.99 0.15 -12.15
N ILE A 8 -2.91 -0.02 -13.47
CA ILE A 8 -1.63 -0.02 -14.20
C ILE A 8 -0.96 1.35 -14.14
N GLU A 9 -1.72 2.43 -14.30
CA GLU A 9 -1.21 3.81 -14.21
C GLU A 9 -0.63 4.09 -12.82
N LEU A 10 -1.32 3.66 -11.77
CA LEU A 10 -0.89 3.83 -10.39
C LEU A 10 0.36 2.99 -10.10
N GLU A 11 0.36 1.71 -10.50
CA GLU A 11 1.50 0.80 -10.36
C GLU A 11 2.75 1.32 -11.10
N LEU A 12 2.59 1.78 -12.35
CA LEU A 12 3.68 2.32 -13.15
C LEU A 12 4.24 3.61 -12.55
N THR A 13 3.37 4.54 -12.13
CA THR A 13 3.80 5.82 -11.53
C THR A 13 4.64 5.58 -10.28
N LEU A 14 4.22 4.63 -9.45
CA LEU A 14 4.87 4.35 -8.18
C LEU A 14 6.16 3.54 -8.37
N ALA A 15 6.19 2.62 -9.34
CA ALA A 15 7.42 1.95 -9.74
C ALA A 15 8.47 2.92 -10.30
N LEU A 16 8.05 3.90 -11.12
CA LEU A 16 8.94 4.94 -11.63
C LEU A 16 9.45 5.87 -10.52
N ALA A 17 8.61 6.19 -9.53
CA ALA A 17 9.02 6.98 -8.36
C ALA A 17 10.01 6.23 -7.44
N ALA A 18 9.98 4.89 -7.45
CA ALA A 18 10.93 4.08 -6.68
C ALA A 18 12.37 4.15 -7.22
N ILE A 19 12.55 4.40 -8.51
CA ILE A 19 13.88 4.52 -9.14
C ILE A 19 14.70 5.69 -8.55
N PRO A 20 14.22 6.95 -8.57
CA PRO A 20 14.94 8.06 -7.97
C PRO A 20 15.00 7.93 -6.45
N ALA A 21 13.99 7.37 -5.79
CA ALA A 21 14.02 7.15 -4.34
C ALA A 21 15.16 6.20 -3.93
N ARG A 22 15.35 5.10 -4.68
CA ARG A 22 16.47 4.19 -4.49
C ARG A 22 17.81 4.84 -4.85
N ALA A 23 17.86 5.55 -5.98
CA ALA A 23 19.11 6.15 -6.48
C ALA A 23 19.62 7.30 -5.59
N MET A 24 18.73 8.10 -5.01
CA MET A 24 19.08 9.28 -4.20
C MET A 24 19.21 8.97 -2.71
N PHE A 25 18.37 8.07 -2.18
CA PHE A 25 18.28 7.83 -0.73
C PHE A 25 18.71 6.43 -0.31
N GLY A 26 19.01 5.53 -1.26
CA GLY A 26 19.38 4.14 -0.96
C GLY A 26 18.24 3.33 -0.35
N LEU A 27 17.01 3.84 -0.40
CA LEU A 27 15.83 3.19 0.18
C LEU A 27 15.29 2.14 -0.79
N GLU A 28 15.21 0.90 -0.32
CA GLU A 28 14.47 -0.15 -1.03
C GLU A 28 12.97 0.09 -0.83
N ILE A 29 12.30 0.54 -1.89
CA ILE A 29 10.84 0.65 -1.88
C ILE A 29 10.26 -0.74 -2.06
N GLU A 30 9.60 -1.23 -1.03
CA GLU A 30 8.85 -2.48 -1.06
C GLU A 30 7.70 -2.37 -2.08
N PRO A 31 7.39 -3.43 -2.86
CA PRO A 31 6.32 -3.39 -3.85
C PRO A 31 5.00 -2.99 -3.21
N GLN A 32 4.37 -1.95 -3.74
CA GLN A 32 3.16 -1.39 -3.14
C GLN A 32 1.92 -2.25 -3.34
N PHE A 33 1.90 -3.11 -4.36
CA PHE A 33 0.82 -4.05 -4.62
C PHE A 33 1.34 -5.48 -4.49
N ASN A 34 0.57 -6.33 -3.81
CA ASN A 34 0.89 -7.75 -3.64
C ASN A 34 -0.25 -8.61 -4.19
N GLU A 35 -0.27 -8.76 -5.52
CA GLU A 35 -1.24 -9.60 -6.25
C GLU A 35 -2.70 -9.36 -5.82
N PRO A 36 -3.23 -8.13 -5.96
CA PRO A 36 -4.55 -7.76 -5.42
C PRO A 36 -5.71 -8.54 -6.05
N TYR A 37 -5.50 -9.16 -7.21
CA TYR A 37 -6.46 -10.02 -7.89
C TYR A 37 -6.65 -11.40 -7.23
N LEU A 38 -5.74 -11.82 -6.33
CA LEU A 38 -5.86 -13.07 -5.57
C LEU A 38 -6.61 -12.89 -4.24
N THR A 39 -7.25 -11.74 -4.04
CA THR A 39 -7.92 -11.41 -2.78
C THR A 39 -9.16 -12.26 -2.55
N THR A 40 -9.27 -12.82 -1.34
CA THR A 40 -10.43 -13.62 -0.92
C THR A 40 -11.46 -12.81 -0.13
N SER A 41 -11.10 -11.59 0.29
CA SER A 41 -11.99 -10.67 1.00
C SER A 41 -11.56 -9.20 0.83
N LEU A 42 -12.48 -8.26 1.06
CA LEU A 42 -12.19 -6.82 1.01
C LEU A 42 -11.15 -6.39 2.05
N GLN A 43 -11.12 -7.04 3.21
CA GLN A 43 -10.11 -6.75 4.23
C GLN A 43 -8.72 -7.22 3.79
N ASP A 44 -8.63 -8.35 3.09
CA ASP A 44 -7.37 -8.83 2.52
C ASP A 44 -6.90 -7.93 1.37
N PHE A 45 -7.84 -7.46 0.53
CA PHE A 45 -7.58 -6.51 -0.54
C PHE A 45 -6.98 -5.21 0.01
N TRP A 46 -7.72 -4.48 0.85
CA TRP A 46 -7.28 -3.17 1.32
C TRP A 46 -6.19 -3.22 2.39
N GLY A 47 -6.12 -4.30 3.17
CA GLY A 47 -5.24 -4.37 4.35
C GLY A 47 -3.92 -5.11 4.14
N ARG A 48 -3.76 -5.87 3.06
CA ARG A 48 -2.57 -6.72 2.86
C ARG A 48 -2.05 -6.76 1.43
N ARG A 49 -2.81 -6.27 0.45
CA ARG A 49 -2.47 -6.44 -0.96
C ARG A 49 -2.54 -5.16 -1.79
N TRP A 50 -3.34 -4.19 -1.35
CA TRP A 50 -3.48 -2.89 -1.98
C TRP A 50 -2.75 -1.81 -1.17
N ASN A 51 -1.69 -1.23 -1.76
CA ASN A 51 -0.90 -0.14 -1.17
C ASN A 51 -0.37 -0.44 0.24
N LEU A 52 0.58 -1.37 0.31
CA LEU A 52 1.20 -1.83 1.56
C LEU A 52 1.82 -0.71 2.40
N MET A 53 2.40 0.29 1.74
CA MET A 53 3.00 1.46 2.40
C MET A 53 1.96 2.27 3.18
N VAL A 54 0.79 2.53 2.60
CA VAL A 54 -0.28 3.26 3.29
C VAL A 54 -0.76 2.46 4.50
N THR A 55 -0.94 1.14 4.36
CA THR A 55 -1.37 0.30 5.47
C THR A 55 -0.31 0.19 6.57
N SER A 56 0.97 0.11 6.22
CA SER A 56 2.07 0.05 7.18
C SER A 56 2.25 1.35 7.97
N ILE A 57 1.91 2.50 7.37
CA ILE A 57 1.91 3.80 8.04
C ILE A 57 0.65 3.97 8.91
N LEU A 58 -0.54 3.73 8.36
CA LEU A 58 -1.81 3.97 9.05
C LEU A 58 -2.03 3.05 10.24
N ARG A 59 -1.50 1.82 10.19
CA ARG A 59 -1.67 0.85 11.28
C ARG A 59 -1.05 1.32 12.62
N PRO A 60 0.23 1.73 12.68
CA PRO A 60 0.82 2.28 13.90
C PRO A 60 0.35 3.70 14.22
N THR A 61 0.10 4.54 13.22
CA THR A 61 -0.20 5.96 13.44
C THR A 61 -1.66 6.25 13.77
N VAL A 62 -2.61 5.47 13.24
CA VAL A 62 -4.05 5.72 13.40
C VAL A 62 -4.74 4.53 14.07
N TYR A 63 -4.55 3.31 13.55
CA TYR A 63 -5.31 2.16 14.03
C TYR A 63 -4.99 1.79 15.48
N TYR A 64 -3.71 1.67 15.86
CA TYR A 64 -3.35 1.33 17.24
C TYR A 64 -3.76 2.39 18.28
N PRO A 65 -3.55 3.70 18.03
CA PRO A 65 -4.01 4.74 18.95
C PRO A 65 -5.53 4.74 19.14
N ILE A 66 -6.31 4.68 18.04
CA ILE A 66 -7.76 4.65 18.12
C ILE A 66 -8.25 3.40 18.84
N ARG A 67 -7.71 2.22 18.51
CA ARG A 67 -8.08 0.98 19.18
C ARG A 67 -7.84 1.06 20.69
N ARG A 68 -6.70 1.63 21.13
CA ARG A 68 -6.39 1.81 22.55
C ARG A 68 -7.37 2.75 23.26
N ILE A 69 -7.82 3.81 22.58
CA ILE A 69 -8.81 4.76 23.12
C ILE A 69 -10.19 4.12 23.20
N SER A 70 -10.61 3.38 22.17
CA SER A 70 -11.93 2.75 22.11
C SER A 70 -12.10 1.53 23.01
N THR A 71 -11.01 0.89 23.45
CA THR A 71 -11.06 -0.21 24.44
C THR A 71 -10.91 0.24 25.89
N ARG A 72 -10.85 1.55 26.14
CA ARG A 72 -11.00 2.14 27.48
C ARG A 72 -12.45 2.53 27.72
#